data_AF-A0A924JNQ1-F1
#
_entry.id   AF-A0A924JNQ1-F1
#
_cell.length_a   1.000
_cell.length_b   1.000
_cell.length_c   1.000
_cell.angle_alpha   90.00
_cell.angle_beta   90.00
_cell.angle_gamma   90.00
#
_symmetry.space_group_name_H-M   'P 1'
#
loop_
_entity.id
_entity.type
_entity.pdbx_description
1 polymer ?
#
loop_
_entity_poly.entity_id
_entity_poly.type
_entity_poly.pdbx_seq_one_letter_code
_entity_poly.pdbx_strand_id
1 'polypeptide(L)' 'MDNSSRDRNQKSYILMRRTYDFAMGLLIIGLAMVLLLGEAWHIERIMNIDKVLRYLLAGVSFLYGGFRLYRGIKAEY' A
#
# COMPACT_ATOMS: atom_id res chain seq x y z
N MET A 1 -20.22 -29.12 20.48
CA MET A 1 -20.17 -28.80 19.03
C MET A 1 -20.11 -27.27 18.97
N ASP A 2 -19.07 -26.58 18.55
CA ASP A 2 -18.09 -26.83 17.50
C ASP A 2 -16.95 -25.79 17.66
N ASN A 3 -15.88 -26.16 18.38
CA ASN A 3 -14.74 -25.26 18.61
C ASN A 3 -13.89 -25.09 17.33
N SER A 4 -13.97 -26.07 16.43
CA SER A 4 -13.27 -26.09 15.13
C SER A 4 -13.75 -25.02 14.16
N SER A 5 -15.05 -24.72 14.10
CA SER A 5 -15.57 -23.67 13.21
C SER A 5 -15.28 -22.25 13.68
N ARG A 6 -15.21 -22.00 14.99
CA ARG A 6 -14.76 -20.70 15.53
C ARG A 6 -13.30 -20.43 15.20
N ASP A 7 -12.44 -21.44 15.31
CA ASP A 7 -11.02 -21.34 15.02
C ASP A 7 -10.75 -21.12 13.52
N ARG A 8 -11.52 -21.79 12.66
CA ARG A 8 -11.43 -21.61 11.19
C ARG A 8 -11.87 -20.20 10.77
N ASN A 9 -12.91 -19.65 11.38
CA ASN A 9 -13.38 -18.29 11.11
C ASN A 9 -12.39 -17.23 11.62
N GLN A 10 -11.76 -17.44 12.78
CA GLN A 10 -10.72 -16.53 13.29
C GLN A 10 -9.48 -16.51 12.38
N LYS A 11 -9.00 -17.68 11.93
CA LYS A 11 -7.87 -17.76 11.00
C LYS A 11 -8.16 -17.04 9.68
N SER A 12 -9.36 -17.22 9.12
CA SER A 12 -9.75 -16.54 7.88
C SER A 12 -9.85 -15.02 8.05
N TYR A 13 -10.33 -14.55 9.21
CA TYR A 13 -10.42 -13.13 9.51
C TYR A 13 -9.04 -12.48 9.69
N ILE A 14 -8.10 -13.19 10.35
CA ILE A 14 -6.71 -12.74 10.49
C ILE A 14 -6.04 -12.67 9.12
N LEU A 15 -6.25 -13.68 8.27
CA LEU A 15 -5.71 -13.70 6.91
C LEU A 15 -6.26 -12.53 6.07
N MET A 16 -7.59 -12.31 6.10
CA MET A 16 -8.24 -11.20 5.42
C MET A 16 -7.68 -9.85 5.88
N ARG A 17 -7.50 -9.66 7.19
CA ARG A 17 -6.96 -8.42 7.74
C ARG A 17 -5.52 -8.17 7.30
N ARG A 18 -4.70 -9.22 7.24
CA ARG A 18 -3.32 -9.13 6.74
C ARG A 18 -3.25 -8.78 5.27
N THR A 19 -4.03 -9.46 4.43
CA THR A 19 -4.07 -9.17 3.00
C THR A 19 -4.56 -7.75 2.75
N TYR A 20 -5.50 -7.26 3.55
CA TYR A 20 -5.97 -5.87 3.48
C TYR A 20 -4.86 -4.86 3.80
N ASP A 21 -4.12 -5.07 4.89
CA ASP A 21 -2.99 -4.19 5.26
C ASP A 21 -1.88 -4.20 4.19
N PHE A 22 -1.60 -5.37 3.62
CA PHE A 22 -0.66 -5.55 2.52
C PHE A 22 -1.14 -4.85 1.24
N ALA A 23 -2.39 -5.07 0.83
CA ALA A 23 -3.00 -4.45 -0.33
C ALA A 23 -3.03 -2.93 -0.19
N MET A 24 -3.33 -2.41 1.00
CA MET A 24 -3.32 -0.96 1.25
C MET A 24 -1.91 -0.37 1.12
N GLY A 25 -0.87 -1.08 1.57
CA GLY A 25 0.52 -0.69 1.34
C GLY A 25 0.88 -0.69 -0.15
N LEU A 26 0.45 -1.72 -0.88
CA LEU A 26 0.67 -1.85 -2.32
C LEU A 26 -0.02 -0.73 -3.11
N LEU A 27 -1.23 -0.35 -2.74
CA LEU A 27 -1.96 0.76 -3.34
C LEU A 27 -1.25 2.11 -3.12
N ILE A 28 -0.67 2.33 -1.93
CA ILE A 28 0.10 3.55 -1.62
C ILE A 28 1.38 3.61 -2.48
N ILE A 29 2.08 2.49 -2.65
CA ILE A 29 3.25 2.41 -3.55
C ILE A 29 2.82 2.63 -5.01
N GLY A 30 1.71 2.02 -5.44
CA GLY A 30 1.15 2.20 -6.77
C GLY A 30 0.82 3.66 -7.06
N LEU A 31 0.24 4.37 -6.09
CA LEU A 31 -0.01 5.81 -6.19
C LEU A 31 1.29 6.61 -6.29
N ALA A 32 2.31 6.27 -5.49
CA ALA A 32 3.62 6.91 -5.57
C ALA A 32 4.28 6.70 -6.95
N MET A 33 4.19 5.49 -7.50
CA MET A 33 4.64 5.21 -8.86
C MET A 33 3.87 6.03 -9.89
N VAL A 34 2.54 6.10 -9.80
CA VAL A 34 1.74 6.93 -10.72
C VAL A 34 2.12 8.41 -10.60
N LEU A 35 2.43 8.91 -9.40
CA LEU A 35 2.92 10.27 -9.20
C LEU A 35 4.31 10.51 -9.80
N LEU A 36 5.19 9.50 -9.87
CA LEU A 36 6.49 9.61 -10.53
C LEU A 36 6.36 9.47 -12.06
N LEU A 37 5.66 8.43 -12.53
CA LEU A 37 5.43 8.15 -13.96
C LEU A 37 4.48 9.16 -14.63
N GLY A 38 3.64 9.86 -13.87
CA GLY A 38 2.80 10.95 -14.39
C GLY A 38 3.61 12.13 -14.95
N GLU A 39 4.92 12.22 -14.66
CA GLU A 39 5.81 13.21 -15.28
C GLU A 39 6.17 12.75 -16.68
N ALA A 40 6.51 11.46 -16.81
CA ALA A 40 6.84 10.83 -18.07
C ALA A 40 5.63 10.81 -19.03
N TRP A 41 4.40 10.74 -18.51
CA TRP A 41 3.17 10.76 -19.30
C TRP A 41 2.60 12.15 -19.57
N HIS A 42 3.31 13.23 -19.20
CA HIS A 42 2.89 14.62 -19.47
C HIS A 42 1.44 14.93 -19.07
N ILE A 43 0.96 14.39 -17.95
CA ILE A 43 -0.39 14.68 -17.47
C ILE A 43 -0.39 16.12 -16.96
N GLU A 44 -0.90 17.06 -17.76
CA GLU A 44 -0.91 18.51 -17.45
C GLU A 44 -1.52 18.83 -16.07
N ARG A 45 -2.48 18.01 -15.63
CA ARG A 45 -3.17 18.12 -14.34
C ARG A 45 -2.25 17.83 -13.14
N ILE A 46 -1.16 17.07 -13.35
CA ILE A 46 -0.17 16.70 -12.33
C ILE A 46 1.09 17.58 -12.47
N MET A 47 1.41 18.06 -13.67
CA MET A 47 2.51 19.01 -13.89
C MET A 47 2.25 20.43 -13.35
N ASN A 48 0.99 20.82 -13.17
CA ASN A 48 0.63 22.09 -12.53
C ASN A 48 0.89 22.10 -11.01
N ILE A 49 1.10 20.93 -10.39
CA ILE A 49 1.52 20.86 -8.98
C ILE A 49 3.01 21.17 -8.92
N ASP A 50 3.41 21.93 -7.89
CA ASP A 50 4.80 22.21 -7.59
C ASP A 50 5.63 20.93 -7.58
N LYS A 51 6.67 20.90 -8.43
CA LYS A 51 7.55 19.74 -8.61
C LYS A 51 8.14 19.28 -7.28
N VAL A 52 8.49 20.22 -6.41
CA VAL A 52 9.04 19.91 -5.09
C VAL A 52 8.04 19.10 -4.27
N LEU A 53 6.80 19.60 -4.18
CA LEU A 53 5.74 18.95 -3.42
C LEU A 53 5.47 17.54 -3.95
N ARG A 54 5.41 17.39 -5.27
CA ARG A 54 5.10 16.13 -5.94
C ARG A 54 6.17 15.06 -5.72
N TYR A 55 7.44 15.41 -5.87
CA TYR A 55 8.54 14.48 -5.60
C TYR A 55 8.62 14.11 -4.11
N LEU A 56 8.35 15.06 -3.21
CA LEU A 56 8.33 14.83 -1.78
C LEU A 56 7.17 13.88 -1.40
N LEU A 57 5.98 14.10 -1.97
CA LEU A 57 4.79 13.28 -1.73
C LEU A 57 4.96 11.87 -2.31
N ALA A 58 5.55 11.76 -3.50
CA ALA A 58 5.91 10.48 -4.09
C ALA A 58 6.97 9.74 -3.26
N GLY A 59 8.02 10.42 -2.81
CA GLY A 59 9.07 9.83 -1.98
C GLY A 59 8.57 9.33 -0.63
N VAL A 60 7.78 10.14 0.08
CA VAL A 60 7.16 9.74 1.35
C VAL A 60 6.18 8.59 1.16
N SER A 61 5.36 8.63 0.10
CA SER A 61 4.39 7.55 -0.19
C SER A 61 5.10 6.26 -0.59
N PHE A 62 6.19 6.34 -1.35
CA PHE A 62 7.00 5.19 -1.71
C PHE A 62 7.69 4.56 -0.50
N LEU A 63 8.33 5.39 0.36
CA LEU A 63 8.97 4.93 1.60
C LEU A 63 7.95 4.35 2.60
N TYR A 64 6.86 5.07 2.85
CA TYR A 64 5.83 4.64 3.80
C TYR A 64 5.05 3.42 3.30
N GLY A 65 4.70 3.41 2.02
CA GLY A 65 4.07 2.26 1.36
C GLY A 65 5.00 1.05 1.36
N GLY A 66 6.29 1.25 1.06
CA GLY A 66 7.33 0.22 1.11
C GLY A 66 7.51 -0.35 2.52
N PHE A 67 7.54 0.49 3.55
CA PHE A 67 7.59 0.06 4.94
C PHE A 67 6.35 -0.75 5.33
N ARG A 68 5.16 -0.31 4.95
CA ARG A 68 3.91 -1.07 5.19
C ARG A 68 3.90 -2.41 4.45
N LEU A 69 4.37 -2.43 3.20
CA LEU A 69 4.47 -3.64 2.39
C LEU A 69 5.45 -4.62 3.03
N TYR A 70 6.64 -4.16 3.40
CA TYR A 70 7.66 -4.96 4.10
C TYR A 70 7.10 -5.52 5.40
N ARG A 71 6.38 -4.71 6.18
CA ARG A 71 5.74 -5.14 7.43
C ARG A 71 4.59 -6.13 7.19
N GLY A 72 3.90 -6.04 6.05
CA GLY A 72 2.86 -6.98 5.64
C GLY A 72 3.40 -8.33 5.17
N ILE A 73 4.56 -8.34 4.49
CA ILE A 73 5.24 -9.56 4.03
C ILE A 73 5.97 -10.26 5.18
N LYS A 74 6.69 -9.50 6.02
CA LYS A 74 7.39 -10.00 7.21
C LYS A 74 6.49 -10.22 8.42
N ALA A 75 5.17 -10.20 8.25
CA ALA A 75 4.28 -10.75 9.27
C ALA A 75 4.41 -12.28 9.31
N GLU A 76 5.61 -12.75 9.68
CA GLU A 76 5.86 -14.10 10.18
C GLU A 76 4.94 -14.28 11.39
N TYR A 77 4.17 -15.36 11.32
CA TYR A 77 3.43 -15.93 12.43
C TYR A 77 3.85 -17.37 12.53
#